data_AF-A0A6L2PZE8-F1
#
_entry.id   AF-A0A6L2PZE8-F1
#
_cell.length_a   1.000
_cell.length_b   1.000
_cell.length_c   1.000
_cell.angle_alpha   90.00
_cell.angle_beta   90.00
_cell.angle_gamma   90.00
#
_symmetry.space_group_name_H-M   'P 1'
#
loop_
_entity.id
_entity.type
_entity.pdbx_description
1 polymer ?
#
loop_
_entity_poly.entity_id
_entity_poly.type
_entity_poly.pdbx_seq_one_letter_code
_entity_poly.pdbx_strand_id
1 'polypeptide(L)'
;MGSPLSPVIANFFMEDFEERALQQATLKPLCWFRYMDDTFVIWPHGPINLEEFLERLYVLHRNIQFTMETEKEDHLPFLDIDIYRRPDDSLVHKVYQHEGNWFLYSVTTESGQLWSENDDVLNCNGVQ
;
A
#
# COMPACT_ATOMS: atom_id res chain seq x y z
N MET A 1 24.06 -5.44 -10.39
CA MET A 1 23.57 -6.27 -9.27
C MET A 1 24.40 -5.90 -8.06
N GLY A 2 23.86 -5.09 -7.16
CA GLY A 2 24.59 -4.48 -6.04
C GLY A 2 25.02 -5.47 -4.96
N SER A 3 25.60 -4.94 -3.88
CA SER A 3 25.97 -5.73 -2.70
C SER A 3 24.73 -6.44 -2.12
N PRO A 4 24.84 -7.74 -1.73
CA PRO A 4 23.73 -8.46 -1.11
C PRO A 4 23.28 -7.85 0.22
N LEU A 5 24.11 -7.02 0.85
CA LEU A 5 23.78 -6.32 2.09
C LEU A 5 23.02 -5.00 1.86
N SER A 6 23.08 -4.45 0.64
CA SER A 6 22.48 -3.16 0.31
C SER A 6 20.98 -3.09 0.57
N PRO A 7 20.15 -4.10 0.20
CA PRO A 7 18.71 -4.06 0.46
C PRO A 7 18.36 -4.05 1.94
N VAL A 8 19.14 -4.78 2.76
CA VAL A 8 18.91 -4.84 4.21
C VAL A 8 19.18 -3.49 4.86
N ILE A 9 20.28 -2.83 4.48
CA ILE A 9 20.63 -1.50 5.00
C ILE A 9 19.61 -0.45 4.53
N ALA A 10 19.19 -0.51 3.26
CA ALA A 10 18.16 0.38 2.74
C ALA A 10 16.83 0.22 3.51
N ASN A 11 16.40 -1.03 3.73
CA ASN A 11 15.17 -1.32 4.47
C ASN A 11 15.21 -0.78 5.90
N PHE A 12 16.32 -0.98 6.62
CA PHE A 12 16.50 -0.47 7.98
C PHE A 12 16.47 1.06 8.04
N PHE A 13 17.13 1.72 7.09
CA PHE A 13 17.13 3.18 7.02
C PHE A 13 15.73 3.73 6.71
N MET A 14 15.00 3.10 5.80
CA MET A 14 13.63 3.51 5.46
C MET A 14 12.68 3.34 6.65
N GLU A 15 12.80 2.25 7.40
CA GLU A 15 12.05 2.02 8.63
C GLU A 15 12.28 3.13 9.67
N ASP A 16 13.54 3.47 9.99
CA ASP A 16 13.87 4.58 10.90
C ASP A 16 13.38 5.94 10.38
N PHE A 17 13.50 6.18 9.07
CA PHE A 17 13.01 7.41 8.46
C PHE A 17 11.49 7.56 8.60
N GLU A 18 10.74 6.49 8.33
CA GLU A 18 9.28 6.44 8.43
C GLU A 18 8.81 6.61 9.86
N GLU A 19 9.43 5.92 10.82
CA GLU A 19 9.13 6.08 12.23
C GLU A 19 9.29 7.53 12.67
N ARG A 20 10.42 8.17 12.32
CA ARG A 20 10.66 9.58 12.65
C ARG A 20 9.62 10.49 11.99
N ALA A 21 9.27 10.24 10.73
CA ALA A 21 8.25 11.00 10.02
C ALA A 21 6.88 10.90 10.70
N LEU A 22 6.45 9.69 11.06
CA LEU A 22 5.17 9.44 11.71
C LEU A 22 5.12 9.95 13.15
N GLN A 23 6.24 9.94 13.86
CA GLN A 23 6.36 10.51 15.20
C GLN A 23 6.26 12.05 15.20
N GLN A 24 6.85 12.70 14.20
CA GLN A 24 6.85 14.16 14.08
C GLN A 24 5.59 14.74 13.43
N ALA A 25 4.79 13.90 12.76
CA ALA A 25 3.58 14.33 12.09
C ALA A 25 2.44 14.64 13.07
N THR A 26 1.86 15.84 12.94
CA THR A 26 0.66 16.26 13.70
C THR A 26 -0.56 15.43 13.31
N LEU A 27 -0.74 15.18 12.01
CA LEU A 27 -1.80 14.35 11.45
C LEU A 27 -1.18 13.03 11.02
N LYS A 28 -1.79 11.92 11.45
CA LYS A 28 -1.28 10.58 11.22
C LYS A 28 -2.17 9.81 10.25
N PRO A 29 -1.58 8.95 9.40
CA PRO A 29 -2.36 8.04 8.57
C PRO A 29 -3.14 7.05 9.45
N LEU A 30 -4.23 6.50 8.91
CA LEU A 30 -4.96 5.42 9.55
C LEU A 30 -4.19 4.10 9.44
N CYS A 31 -3.53 3.88 8.31
CA CYS A 31 -2.61 2.75 8.12
C CYS A 31 -1.40 3.17 7.27
N TRP A 32 -0.29 2.50 7.51
CA TRP A 32 0.97 2.67 6.78
C TRP A 32 1.57 1.30 6.53
N PHE A 33 1.57 0.86 5.27
CA PHE A 33 2.12 -0.42 4.87
C PHE A 33 3.21 -0.18 3.84
N ARG A 34 4.36 -0.83 4.02
CA ARG A 34 5.48 -0.72 3.09
C ARG A 34 5.86 -2.06 2.49
N TYR A 35 6.08 -2.06 1.19
CA TYR A 35 6.64 -3.17 0.43
C TYR A 35 7.88 -2.68 -0.31
N MET A 36 9.07 -3.04 0.19
CA MET A 36 10.36 -2.54 -0.30
C MET A 36 10.38 -1.00 -0.36
N ASP A 37 10.31 -0.43 -1.57
CA ASP A 37 10.37 1.01 -1.85
C ASP A 37 8.97 1.64 -1.99
N ASP A 38 7.90 0.83 -2.11
CA ASP A 38 6.53 1.29 -2.30
C ASP A 38 5.77 1.32 -0.97
N THR A 39 5.04 2.42 -0.73
CA THR A 39 4.27 2.62 0.51
C THR A 39 2.80 2.85 0.20
N PHE A 40 1.94 2.05 0.82
CA PHE A 40 0.49 2.22 0.80
C PHE A 40 0.00 2.86 2.09
N VAL A 41 -0.83 3.90 1.96
CA VAL A 41 -1.26 4.74 3.07
C VAL A 41 -2.75 5.03 2.95
N ILE A 42 -3.51 4.84 4.03
CA ILE A 42 -4.88 5.37 4.15
C ILE A 42 -4.82 6.67 4.93
N TRP A 43 -5.21 7.77 4.29
CA TRP A 43 -5.14 9.11 4.85
C TRP A 43 -6.53 9.73 5.07
N PRO A 44 -7.00 9.86 6.32
CA PRO A 44 -8.37 10.33 6.60
C PRO A 44 -8.52 11.86 6.67
N HIS A 45 -7.44 12.63 6.52
CA HIS A 45 -7.45 14.08 6.78
C HIS A 45 -7.60 14.94 5.52
N GLY A 46 -7.98 14.33 4.40
CA GLY A 46 -8.17 15.03 3.12
C GLY A 46 -6.88 15.35 2.36
N PRO A 47 -7.00 15.76 1.09
CA PRO A 47 -5.88 15.86 0.15
C PRO A 47 -4.89 16.99 0.46
N ILE A 48 -5.37 18.15 0.93
CA ILE A 48 -4.50 19.30 1.26
C ILE A 48 -3.52 18.92 2.37
N ASN A 49 -4.01 18.30 3.45
CA ASN A 49 -3.17 17.87 4.56
C ASN A 49 -2.22 16.71 4.19
N LEU A 50 -2.59 15.92 3.18
CA LEU A 50 -1.74 14.86 2.63
C LEU A 50 -0.56 15.46 1.86
N GLU A 51 -0.81 16.47 1.02
CA GLU A 51 0.25 17.21 0.32
C GLU A 51 1.22 17.86 1.31
N GLU A 52 0.70 18.52 2.35
CA GLU A 52 1.55 19.08 3.42
C GLU A 52 2.36 18.01 4.15
N PHE A 53 1.81 16.80 4.34
CA PHE A 53 2.53 15.68 4.92
C PHE A 53 3.67 15.22 4.00
N LEU A 54 3.40 15.11 2.70
CA LEU A 54 4.41 14.77 1.69
C LEU A 54 5.54 15.81 1.65
N GLU A 55 5.22 17.11 1.72
CA GLU A 55 6.21 18.19 1.82
C GLU A 55 7.11 18.04 3.05
N ARG A 56 6.54 17.65 4.20
CA ARG A 56 7.33 17.38 5.41
C ARG A 56 8.32 16.22 5.22
N LEU A 57 7.92 15.15 4.51
CA LEU A 57 8.84 14.05 4.19
C LEU A 57 10.06 14.53 3.40
N TYR A 58 9.85 15.39 2.40
CA TYR A 58 10.94 15.99 1.63
C TYR A 58 11.90 16.83 2.49
N VAL A 59 11.37 17.56 3.47
CA VAL A 59 12.19 18.36 4.41
C VAL A 59 13.02 17.45 5.32
N LEU A 60 12.45 16.33 5.78
CA LEU A 60 13.13 15.38 6.66
C LEU A 60 14.34 14.74 5.99
N HIS A 61 14.27 14.47 4.69
CA HIS A 61 15.41 13.96 3.95
C HIS A 61 15.41 14.38 2.48
N ARG A 62 16.17 15.44 2.16
CA ARG A 62 16.22 16.07 0.83
C ARG A 62 16.60 15.15 -0.33
N ASN A 63 17.24 14.02 -0.04
CA ASN A 63 17.68 13.07 -1.05
C ASN A 63 16.68 11.93 -1.29
N ILE A 64 15.63 11.80 -0.48
CA ILE A 64 14.54 10.85 -0.72
C ILE A 64 13.43 11.62 -1.43
N GLN A 65 12.97 11.10 -2.57
CA GLN A 65 11.89 11.69 -3.33
C GLN A 65 10.71 10.73 -3.39
N PHE A 66 9.56 11.16 -2.86
CA PHE A 66 8.34 10.37 -2.86
C PHE A 66 7.46 10.76 -4.05
N THR A 67 7.19 9.82 -4.94
CA THR A 67 6.13 10.00 -5.93
C THR A 67 4.81 9.57 -5.28
N MET A 68 3.80 10.43 -5.29
CA MET A 68 2.49 10.14 -4.69
C MET A 68 1.46 9.92 -5.80
N GLU A 69 0.81 8.76 -5.74
CA GLU A 69 -0.40 8.48 -6.52
C GLU A 69 -1.59 8.39 -5.56
N THR A 70 -2.70 9.02 -5.93
CA THR A 70 -3.93 9.02 -5.16
C THR A 70 -5.03 8.30 -5.93
N GLU A 71 -6.02 7.80 -5.19
CA GLU A 71 -7.21 7.15 -5.74
C GLU A 71 -7.87 8.02 -6.82
N LYS A 72 -8.24 7.40 -7.94
CA LYS A 72 -8.96 8.00 -9.06
C LYS A 72 -10.09 7.06 -9.46
N GLU A 73 -11.31 7.59 -9.58
CA GLU A 73 -12.49 6.81 -9.95
C GLU A 73 -12.73 5.59 -9.03
N ASP A 74 -12.42 5.71 -7.74
CA ASP A 74 -12.47 4.63 -6.73
C ASP A 74 -11.43 3.51 -6.93
N HIS A 75 -10.42 3.73 -7.78
CA HIS A 75 -9.32 2.81 -8.03
C HIS A 75 -7.96 3.42 -7.66
N LEU A 76 -7.07 2.60 -7.13
CA LEU A 76 -5.69 2.93 -6.82
C LEU A 76 -4.78 1.75 -7.24
N PRO A 77 -3.98 1.90 -8.29
CA PRO A 77 -2.96 0.92 -8.61
C PRO A 77 -1.88 0.90 -7.53
N PHE A 78 -1.48 -0.29 -7.10
CA PHE A 78 -0.37 -0.50 -6.17
C PHE A 78 0.35 -1.79 -6.55
N LEU A 79 1.64 -1.72 -6.92
CA LEU A 79 2.38 -2.87 -7.48
C LEU A 79 1.61 -3.50 -8.67
N ASP A 80 1.45 -4.83 -8.67
CA ASP A 80 0.67 -5.58 -9.65
C ASP A 80 -0.79 -5.80 -9.19
N ILE A 81 -1.31 -4.97 -8.28
CA ILE A 81 -2.70 -5.05 -7.82
C ILE A 81 -3.46 -3.72 -8.05
N ASP A 82 -4.73 -3.85 -8.42
CA ASP A 82 -5.72 -2.79 -8.37
C ASP A 82 -6.40 -2.82 -7.02
N ILE A 83 -6.36 -1.73 -6.28
CA ILE A 83 -7.16 -1.57 -5.07
C ILE A 83 -8.36 -0.72 -5.43
N TYR A 84 -9.58 -1.18 -5.16
CA TYR A 84 -10.79 -0.42 -5.44
C TYR A 84 -11.72 -0.35 -4.24
N ARG A 85 -12.39 0.80 -4.09
CA ARG A 85 -13.35 1.05 -3.01
C ARG A 85 -14.76 0.66 -3.45
N ARG A 86 -15.44 -0.13 -2.62
CA ARG A 86 -16.86 -0.47 -2.81
C ARG A 86 -17.78 0.61 -2.24
N PRO A 87 -19.07 0.62 -2.63
CA PRO A 87 -20.05 1.59 -2.11
C PRO A 87 -20.30 1.53 -0.59
N ASP A 88 -19.85 0.46 0.08
CA ASP A 88 -19.90 0.28 1.53
C ASP A 88 -18.60 0.73 2.24
N ASP A 89 -17.75 1.48 1.54
CA ASP A 89 -16.42 1.94 1.95
C ASP A 89 -15.40 0.83 2.24
N SER A 90 -15.71 -0.43 1.93
CA SER A 90 -14.73 -1.50 2.03
C SER A 90 -13.75 -1.48 0.85
N LEU A 91 -12.47 -1.75 1.15
CA LEU A 91 -11.42 -1.89 0.14
C LEU A 91 -11.32 -3.34 -0.31
N VAL A 92 -11.26 -3.54 -1.63
CA VAL A 92 -11.05 -4.84 -2.27
C VAL A 92 -9.90 -4.70 -3.24
N HIS A 93 -9.19 -5.79 -3.54
CA HIS A 93 -8.12 -5.78 -4.52
C HIS A 93 -8.37 -6.77 -5.67
N LYS A 94 -7.74 -6.52 -6.80
CA LYS A 94 -7.69 -7.40 -7.97
C LYS A 94 -6.25 -7.47 -8.48
N VAL A 95 -5.73 -8.66 -8.71
CA VAL A 95 -4.38 -8.82 -9.26
C VAL A 95 -4.39 -8.54 -10.77
N TYR A 96 -3.52 -7.64 -11.24
CA TYR A 96 -3.21 -7.43 -12.65
C TYR A 96 -2.16 -8.47 -13.08
N GLN A 97 -2.54 -9.44 -13.92
CA GLN A 97 -1.57 -10.29 -14.62
C GLN A 97 -1.38 -9.77 -16.05
N HIS A 98 -0.14 -9.41 -16.42
CA HIS A 98 0.25 -9.12 -17.80
C HIS A 98 1.01 -10.30 -18.45
N GLU A 99 0.84 -10.46 -19.76
CA GLU A 99 0.92 -11.73 -20.50
C GLU A 99 2.31 -12.40 -20.59
N GLY A 100 2.34 -13.70 -20.25
CA GLY A 100 3.49 -14.57 -20.46
C GLY A 100 3.25 -16.04 -20.10
N ASN A 101 2.11 -16.64 -20.51
CA ASN A 101 1.74 -18.08 -20.52
C ASN A 101 1.67 -18.84 -19.16
N TRP A 102 0.70 -19.71 -18.80
CA TRP A 102 -0.75 -19.88 -19.04
C TRP A 102 -1.33 -20.42 -17.72
N PHE A 103 -2.46 -19.93 -17.22
CA PHE A 103 -3.22 -20.65 -16.19
C PHE A 103 -4.73 -20.61 -16.49
N LEU A 104 -5.33 -21.81 -16.50
CA LEU A 104 -6.76 -22.04 -16.65
C LEU A 104 -7.42 -21.88 -15.27
N TYR A 105 -8.39 -20.97 -15.14
CA TYR A 105 -9.26 -20.89 -13.97
C TYR A 105 -10.71 -21.08 -14.41
N SER A 106 -11.36 -22.14 -13.92
CA SER A 106 -12.78 -22.43 -14.11
C SER A 106 -13.49 -22.44 -12.76
N VAL A 107 -14.70 -21.87 -12.69
CA VAL A 107 -15.65 -22.13 -11.61
C VAL A 107 -16.92 -22.69 -12.26
N THR A 108 -17.13 -24.00 -12.14
CA THR A 108 -18.44 -24.63 -12.37
C THR A 108 -19.09 -24.89 -11.03
N THR A 109 -20.28 -24.31 -10.82
CA THR A 109 -21.09 -24.55 -9.63
C THR A 109 -22.35 -25.30 -9.99
N GLU A 110 -22.36 -26.59 -9.69
CA GLU A 110 -23.59 -27.35 -9.47
C GLU A 110 -23.45 -28.04 -8.11
N SER A 111 -24.04 -27.43 -7.09
CA SER A 111 -24.21 -27.99 -5.73
C SER A 111 -23.02 -28.78 -5.16
N GLY A 112 -22.16 -28.09 -4.39
CA GLY A 112 -21.22 -28.77 -3.51
C GLY A 112 -20.03 -27.90 -3.16
N GLN A 113 -20.17 -27.14 -2.08
CA GLN A 113 -19.12 -26.34 -1.41
C GLN A 113 -17.77 -27.03 -1.37
N LEU A 114 -16.68 -26.25 -1.34
CA LEU A 114 -15.57 -26.38 -0.36
C LEU A 114 -14.60 -25.18 -0.47
N TRP A 115 -14.58 -24.35 0.59
CA TRP A 115 -13.58 -23.35 1.03
C TRP A 115 -13.28 -22.07 0.19
N SER A 116 -13.28 -20.93 0.88
CA SER A 116 -12.11 -20.03 0.94
C SER A 116 -12.11 -19.35 2.30
N GLU A 117 -11.04 -19.54 3.05
CA GLU A 117 -10.84 -19.01 4.39
C GLU A 117 -10.70 -17.49 4.27
N ASN A 118 -11.77 -16.81 4.67
CA ASN A 118 -11.91 -15.41 5.05
C ASN A 118 -11.03 -14.40 4.30
N ASP A 119 -11.70 -13.66 3.41
CA ASP A 119 -11.43 -12.28 3.02
C ASP A 119 -10.31 -11.62 3.86
N ASP A 120 -9.15 -11.40 3.24
CA ASP A 120 -8.13 -10.46 3.72
C ASP A 120 -8.72 -9.04 3.61
N VAL A 121 -9.65 -8.74 4.51
CA VAL A 121 -9.99 -7.37 4.89
C VAL A 121 -8.67 -6.79 5.38
N LEU A 122 -8.18 -5.75 4.71
CA LEU A 122 -7.07 -4.93 5.19
C LEU A 122 -7.49 -4.32 6.54
N ASN A 123 -7.30 -5.09 7.61
CA ASN A 123 -7.71 -4.73 8.95
C ASN A 123 -6.63 -3.81 9.52
N CYS A 124 -6.94 -2.51 9.57
CA CYS A 124 -6.01 -1.45 9.99
C CYS A 124 -5.68 -1.46 11.50
N ASN A 125 -5.91 -2.57 12.21
CA ASN A 125 -5.80 -2.67 13.67
C ASN A 125 -4.46 -3.25 14.14
N GLY A 126 -3.34 -2.89 13.51
CA GLY A 126 -2.08 -3.55 13.83
C GLY A 126 -0.81 -2.87 13.36
N VAL A 127 -0.60 -1.60 13.71
CA VAL A 127 0.76 -1.08 13.95
C VAL A 127 0.68 -0.12 15.13
N GLN A 128 1.26 -0.53 16.25
CA GLN A 128 1.49 0.30 17.44
C GLN A 128 3.00 0.47 17.59
#